data_AF-A0A202CD47-F1
#
_entry.id   AF-A0A202CD47-F1
#
_cell.length_a   1.000
_cell.length_b   1.000
_cell.length_c   1.000
_cell.angle_alpha   90.00
_cell.angle_beta   90.00
_cell.angle_gamma   90.00
#
_symmetry.space_group_name_H-M   'P 1'
#
loop_
_entity.id
_entity.type
_entity.pdbx_description
1 polymer ?
#
loop_
_entity_poly.entity_id
_entity_poly.type
_entity_poly.pdbx_seq_one_letter_code
_entity_poly.pdbx_strand_id
1 'polypeptide(L)'
;LCFGDKGYNTALWKDFFQQGLKIITKSKSKAKAKLMLLNERYMLLKRPLIESVNDIFTSVFDLEHSRHRNPDNALTHMISAICAYCFYPEKPSVNFPNWINA
;
A
#
# COMPACT_ATOMS: atom_id res chain seq x y z
N LEU A 1 4.79 4.02 9.58
CA LEU A 1 5.44 2.92 8.80
C LEU A 1 4.77 2.91 7.44
N CYS A 2 5.52 2.95 6.33
CA CYS A 2 4.95 3.00 4.99
C CYS A 2 5.56 1.90 4.12
N PHE A 3 4.73 1.14 3.40
CA PHE A 3 5.17 0.07 2.52
C PHE A 3 5.11 0.54 1.08
N GLY A 4 6.28 0.72 0.47
CA GLY A 4 6.40 1.29 -0.86
C GLY A 4 7.12 0.36 -1.83
N ASP A 5 7.06 0.72 -3.10
CA ASP A 5 7.86 0.11 -4.14
C ASP A 5 9.35 0.37 -4.00
N LYS A 6 10.13 -0.48 -4.68
CA LYS A 6 11.59 -0.35 -4.73
C LYS A 6 12.02 1.06 -5.19
N GLY A 7 11.21 1.74 -5.98
CA GLY A 7 11.44 3.12 -6.44
C GLY A 7 11.59 4.13 -5.29
N TYR A 8 10.87 3.94 -4.17
CA TYR A 8 10.88 4.85 -3.02
C TYR A 8 12.13 4.74 -2.14
N ASN A 9 13.06 3.85 -2.48
CA ASN A 9 14.39 3.84 -1.87
C ASN A 9 15.25 4.93 -2.52
N THR A 10 15.02 6.18 -2.10
CA THR A 10 15.66 7.42 -2.58
C THR A 10 16.63 7.98 -1.54
N ALA A 11 17.37 9.04 -1.91
CA ALA A 11 18.26 9.76 -0.99
C ALA A 11 17.49 10.36 0.22
N LEU A 12 16.23 10.72 0.03
CA LEU A 12 15.33 11.29 1.04
C LEU A 12 14.92 10.30 2.13
N TRP A 13 15.26 9.02 2.00
CA TRP A 13 14.90 8.00 2.99
C TRP A 13 15.35 8.39 4.41
N LYS A 14 16.54 9.00 4.53
CA LYS A 14 17.06 9.45 5.83
C LYS A 14 16.22 10.57 6.43
N ASP A 15 15.82 11.53 5.60
CA ASP A 15 15.02 12.69 6.03
C ASP A 15 13.64 12.24 6.48
N PHE A 16 13.00 11.35 5.70
CA PHE A 16 11.73 10.73 6.10
C PHE A 16 11.85 9.94 7.40
N PHE A 17 12.93 9.17 7.56
CA PHE A 17 13.15 8.41 8.79
C PHE A 17 13.34 9.33 10.00
N GLN A 18 14.05 10.45 9.85
CA GLN A 18 14.19 11.48 10.89
C GLN A 18 12.86 12.14 11.25
N GLN A 19 11.98 12.32 10.27
CA GLN A 19 10.62 12.81 10.48
C GLN A 19 9.64 11.75 11.03
N GLY A 20 10.14 10.56 11.41
CA GLY A 20 9.32 9.47 11.96
C GLY A 20 8.65 8.57 10.91
N LEU A 21 8.88 8.82 9.62
CA LEU A 21 8.34 8.01 8.53
C LEU A 21 9.34 6.91 8.12
N LYS A 22 9.17 5.73 8.69
CA LYS A 22 9.90 4.53 8.25
C LYS A 22 9.31 3.97 6.94
N ILE A 23 9.98 4.21 5.82
CA ILE A 23 9.65 3.62 4.51
C ILE A 23 10.31 2.24 4.39
N ILE A 24 9.50 1.24 4.08
CA ILE A 24 9.87 -0.17 3.96
C ILE A 24 9.60 -0.61 2.52
N THR A 25 10.64 -1.09 1.85
CA THR A 25 10.58 -1.56 0.46
C THR A 25 11.24 -2.92 0.36
N LYS A 26 10.93 -3.68 -0.70
CA LYS A 26 11.76 -4.83 -1.08
C LYS A 26 13.20 -4.37 -1.34
N SER A 27 14.19 -5.20 -1.00
CA SER A 27 15.59 -4.87 -1.28
C SER A 27 15.84 -4.78 -2.79
N LYS A 28 16.65 -3.81 -3.22
CA LYS A 28 17.20 -3.79 -4.59
C LYS A 28 18.36 -4.77 -4.64
N SER A 29 18.53 -5.48 -5.76
CA SER A 29 19.60 -6.51 -5.91
C SER A 29 21.01 -5.98 -5.63
N LYS A 30 21.27 -4.70 -5.91
CA LYS A 30 22.58 -4.04 -5.67
C LYS A 30 22.65 -3.22 -4.38
N ALA A 31 21.58 -3.16 -3.58
CA ALA A 31 21.58 -2.39 -2.33
C ALA A 31 22.08 -3.23 -1.15
N LYS A 32 22.85 -2.62 -0.25
CA LYS A 32 23.25 -3.25 1.01
C LYS A 32 21.99 -3.69 1.76
N ALA A 33 22.01 -4.93 2.27
CA ALA A 33 20.90 -5.48 3.04
C ALA A 33 20.63 -4.56 4.24
N LYS A 34 19.41 -4.05 4.31
CA LYS A 34 18.95 -3.24 5.45
C LYS A 34 18.38 -4.19 6.50
N LEU A 35 18.72 -3.95 7.76
CA LEU A 35 18.08 -4.64 8.87
C LEU A 35 16.57 -4.33 8.82
N MET A 36 15.79 -5.39 8.67
CA MET A 36 14.33 -5.37 8.59
C MET A 36 13.80 -6.35 9.62
N LEU A 37 12.83 -5.93 10.41
CA LEU A 37 12.21 -6.79 11.41
C LEU A 37 11.39 -7.90 10.74
N LEU A 38 11.23 -9.04 11.40
CA LEU A 38 10.43 -10.16 10.86
C LEU A 38 9.00 -9.72 10.54
N ASN A 39 8.38 -8.93 11.42
CA ASN A 39 7.05 -8.37 11.22
C ASN A 39 6.98 -7.45 9.98
N GLU A 40 8.03 -6.65 9.75
CA GLU A 40 8.09 -5.77 8.58
C GLU A 40 8.19 -6.55 7.27
N ARG A 41 8.96 -7.64 7.30
CA ARG A 41 9.05 -8.57 6.17
C ARG A 41 7.72 -9.29 5.93
N TYR A 42 7.03 -9.70 6.99
CA TYR A 42 5.71 -10.30 6.91
C TYR A 42 4.66 -9.33 6.34
N MET A 43 4.63 -8.08 6.81
CA MET A 43 3.74 -7.04 6.25
C MET A 43 4.09 -6.71 4.79
N LEU A 44 5.37 -6.74 4.40
CA LEU A 44 5.76 -6.60 2.99
C LEU A 44 5.19 -7.70 2.09
N LEU A 45 5.03 -8.93 2.61
CA LEU A 45 4.38 -10.00 1.86
C LEU A 45 2.90 -9.69 1.63
N LYS A 46 2.25 -8.93 2.53
CA LYS A 46 0.85 -8.51 2.39
C LYS A 46 0.60 -7.39 1.39
N ARG A 47 1.63 -6.79 0.80
CA ARG A 47 1.49 -5.71 -0.20
C ARG A 47 0.56 -6.03 -1.38
N PRO A 48 0.56 -7.24 -1.98
CA PRO A 48 -0.35 -7.56 -3.08
C PRO A 48 -1.83 -7.37 -2.70
N LEU A 49 -2.20 -7.62 -1.44
CA LEU A 49 -3.56 -7.37 -0.96
C LEU A 49 -3.92 -5.88 -1.06
N ILE A 50 -3.00 -4.99 -0.68
CA ILE A 50 -3.19 -3.53 -0.77
C ILE A 50 -3.30 -3.10 -2.23
N GLU A 51 -2.44 -3.65 -3.10
CA GLU A 51 -2.47 -3.38 -4.55
C GLU A 51 -3.80 -3.84 -5.16
N SER A 52 -4.32 -5.02 -4.79
CA SER A 52 -5.65 -5.49 -5.24
C SER A 52 -6.80 -4.60 -4.75
N VAL A 53 -6.74 -4.10 -3.51
CA VAL A 53 -7.76 -3.17 -3.00
C VAL A 53 -7.72 -1.85 -3.78
N ASN A 54 -6.53 -1.32 -4.06
CA ASN A 54 -6.39 -0.12 -4.88
C ASN A 54 -6.91 -0.36 -6.30
N ASP A 55 -6.60 -1.52 -6.89
CA ASP A 55 -7.10 -1.90 -8.22
C ASP A 55 -8.63 -1.97 -8.26
N ILE A 56 -9.29 -2.48 -7.20
CA ILE A 56 -10.75 -2.44 -7.08
C ILE A 56 -11.27 -1.00 -7.02
N PHE A 57 -10.63 -0.12 -6.23
CA PHE A 57 -11.03 1.29 -6.20
C PHE A 57 -10.92 1.97 -7.55
N THR A 58 -9.84 1.69 -8.26
CA THR A 58 -9.57 2.22 -9.59
C THR A 58 -10.55 1.70 -10.64
N SER A 59 -10.75 0.38 -10.71
CA SER A 59 -11.45 -0.30 -11.80
C SER A 59 -12.95 -0.50 -11.55
N VAL A 60 -13.35 -0.82 -10.32
CA VAL A 60 -14.76 -1.10 -9.95
C VAL A 60 -15.48 0.15 -9.47
N PHE A 61 -14.78 1.04 -8.77
CA PHE A 61 -15.35 2.29 -8.25
C PHE A 61 -14.93 3.53 -9.05
N ASP A 62 -14.34 3.35 -10.24
CA ASP A 62 -14.00 4.41 -11.19
C ASP A 62 -13.17 5.58 -10.62
N LEU A 63 -12.37 5.32 -9.59
CA LEU A 63 -11.67 6.38 -8.87
C LEU A 63 -10.56 7.01 -9.72
N GLU A 64 -9.92 6.27 -10.64
CA GLU A 64 -8.97 6.85 -11.60
C GLU A 64 -9.65 7.53 -12.80
N HIS A 65 -10.81 7.02 -13.23
CA HIS A 65 -11.47 7.48 -14.44
C HIS A 65 -12.38 8.71 -14.20
N SER A 66 -12.68 9.02 -12.94
CA SER A 66 -13.39 10.24 -12.58
C SER A 66 -12.48 11.46 -12.75
N ARG A 67 -12.64 12.20 -13.86
CA ARG A 67 -11.96 13.49 -14.06
C ARG A 67 -12.53 14.51 -13.08
N HIS A 68 -12.01 14.54 -11.87
CA HIS A 68 -12.39 15.51 -10.86
C HIS A 68 -11.91 16.90 -11.25
N ARG A 69 -12.85 17.78 -11.59
CA ARG A 69 -12.58 19.21 -11.85
C ARG A 69 -12.54 20.04 -10.56
N ASN A 70 -13.02 19.48 -9.45
CA ASN A 70 -13.08 20.12 -8.14
C ASN A 70 -12.57 19.11 -7.08
N PRO A 71 -11.62 19.49 -6.20
CA PRO A 71 -11.15 18.64 -5.10
C PRO A 71 -12.25 18.17 -4.14
N ASP A 72 -13.29 18.97 -3.88
CA ASP A 72 -14.39 18.57 -2.98
C ASP A 72 -15.21 17.42 -3.57
N ASN A 73 -15.41 17.45 -4.89
CA ASN A 73 -16.07 16.36 -5.61
C ASN A 73 -15.19 15.10 -5.64
N ALA A 74 -13.86 15.27 -5.73
CA ALA A 74 -12.92 14.15 -5.61
C ALA A 74 -13.02 13.48 -4.24
N LEU A 75 -13.02 14.28 -3.17
CA LEU A 75 -13.14 13.78 -1.81
C LEU A 75 -14.45 13.04 -1.59
N THR A 76 -15.56 13.63 -2.06
CA THR A 76 -16.89 13.00 -1.97
C THR A 76 -16.91 11.65 -2.69
N HIS A 77 -16.31 11.57 -3.89
CA HIS A 77 -16.20 10.32 -4.65
C HIS A 77 -15.35 9.28 -3.91
N MET A 78 -14.18 9.67 -3.38
CA MET A 78 -13.33 8.78 -2.59
C MET A 78 -14.05 8.21 -1.37
N ILE A 79 -14.78 9.05 -0.62
CA ILE A 79 -15.56 8.60 0.54
C ILE A 79 -16.68 7.65 0.11
N SER A 80 -17.39 7.96 -0.98
CA SER A 80 -18.44 7.09 -1.50
C SER A 80 -17.90 5.72 -1.95
N ALA A 81 -16.72 5.68 -2.58
CA ALA A 81 -16.06 4.44 -2.98
C ALA A 81 -15.69 3.58 -1.77
N ILE A 82 -15.15 4.20 -0.71
CA ILE A 82 -14.86 3.51 0.56
C ILE A 82 -16.14 2.92 1.17
N CYS A 83 -17.22 3.71 1.22
CA CYS A 83 -18.52 3.24 1.70
C CYS A 83 -19.05 2.07 0.86
N ALA A 84 -18.95 2.15 -0.47
CA ALA A 84 -19.39 1.09 -1.37
C ALA A 84 -18.54 -0.18 -1.22
N TYR A 85 -17.23 -0.05 -1.02
CA TYR A 85 -16.32 -1.16 -0.75
C TYR A 85 -16.70 -1.95 0.51
N CYS A 86 -17.29 -1.31 1.54
CA CYS A 86 -17.78 -2.02 2.73
C CYS A 86 -18.81 -3.09 2.38
N PHE A 87 -19.67 -2.82 1.39
CA PHE A 87 -20.73 -3.70 0.89
C PHE A 87 -20.31 -4.57 -0.31
N TYR A 88 -19.06 -4.44 -0.78
CA TYR A 88 -18.55 -5.24 -1.89
C TYR A 88 -18.36 -6.71 -1.47
N PRO A 89 -18.95 -7.67 -2.19
CA PRO A 89 -18.93 -9.08 -1.80
C PRO A 89 -17.56 -9.75 -1.99
N GLU A 90 -16.81 -9.38 -3.03
CA GLU A 90 -15.58 -10.06 -3.44
C GLU A 90 -14.33 -9.41 -2.87
N LYS A 91 -14.18 -9.45 -1.54
CA LYS A 91 -13.01 -8.85 -0.90
C LYS A 91 -11.74 -9.65 -1.23
N PRO A 92 -10.65 -9.00 -1.68
CA PRO A 92 -9.41 -9.68 -2.00
C PRO A 92 -8.85 -10.32 -0.73
N SER A 93 -8.40 -11.56 -0.86
CA SER A 93 -7.75 -12.29 0.21
C SER A 93 -6.50 -12.96 -0.32
N VAL A 94 -5.48 -13.06 0.52
CA VAL A 94 -4.24 -13.76 0.20
C VAL A 94 -3.94 -14.70 1.35
N ASN A 95 -3.72 -15.97 1.03
CA ASN A 95 -3.32 -16.95 2.01
C ASN A 95 -1.83 -16.77 2.31
N PHE A 96 -1.50 -16.22 3.48
CA PHE A 96 -0.11 -16.08 3.91
C PHE A 96 0.31 -17.31 4.71
N PRO A 97 1.44 -17.93 4.39
CA PRO A 97 2.03 -18.92 5.28
C PRO A 97 2.29 -18.28 6.65
N ASN A 98 1.91 -18.97 7.74
CA ASN A 98 2.12 -18.52 9.11
C ASN A 98 3.57 -18.80 9.53
N TRP A 99 4.45 -17.80 9.39
CA TRP A 99 5.86 -17.91 9.77
C TRP A 99 6.09 -17.56 11.25
N ILE A 100 5.04 -17.16 11.97
CA ILE A 100 5.09 -16.70 13.37
C ILE A 100 5.02 -17.89 14.35
N ASN A 101 4.67 -19.09 13.89
CA ASN A 101 4.55 -20.31 14.69
C ASN A 101 5.52 -21.43 14.26
N ALA A 102 6.61 -21.11 13.56
CA ALA A 102 7.62 -22.07 13.12
C ALA A 102 8.94 -21.85 13.86
#